data_AF-X1GQB6-F1
#
_entry.id   AF-X1GQB6-F1
#
_cell.length_a   1.000
_cell.length_b   1.000
_cell.length_c   1.000
_cell.angle_alpha   90.00
_cell.angle_beta   90.00
_cell.angle_gamma   90.00
#
_symmetry.space_group_name_H-M   'P 1'
#
loop_
_entity.id
_entity.type
_entity.pdbx_description
1 polymer ?
#
loop_
_entity_poly.entity_id
_entity_poly.type
_entity_poly.pdbx_seq_one_letter_code
_entity_poly.pdbx_strand_id
1 'polypeptide(L)'
;MYHWNKYKGLLLLTLLIFMFFMLSGIALAAEEEVEKSYGFLSLLPPLVAIVLCFLTKQVLASLFIGIWVGATILTGWNPIGGVTKTLGYIVENTADSWNATILLFDFVIGGLIGLIYLSGGAQAFVKSITDKVKSARGGQFTAWLFGLIIFFDDYANTAIVGNAFMPVTDKLGISREKFSYIVDSTAAPVASIALISTWVGYEVGLIGDAIEGTSVSLTPYTIFLQSIPYRFYSIFAIILVLAITLSQRDYGPMLKAE
;
A
#
# COMPACT_ATOMS: atom_id res chain seq x y z
N MET A 1 25.21 22.40 11.76
CA MET A 1 23.97 22.62 10.99
C MET A 1 23.19 21.32 10.69
N TYR A 2 23.44 20.21 11.42
CA TYR A 2 22.85 18.88 11.15
C TYR A 2 21.67 18.51 12.09
N HIS A 3 21.49 19.23 13.21
CA HIS A 3 20.43 18.92 14.19
C HIS A 3 19.08 19.56 13.89
N TRP A 4 19.00 20.54 12.98
CA TRP A 4 17.76 21.27 12.68
C TRP A 4 16.76 20.42 11.89
N ASN A 5 17.20 19.52 11.01
CA ASN A 5 16.29 18.69 10.19
C ASN A 5 15.50 17.65 11.01
N LYS A 6 16.00 17.22 12.17
CA LYS A 6 15.31 16.24 13.03
C LYS A 6 14.03 16.79 13.66
N TYR A 7 13.98 18.11 13.88
CA TYR A 7 12.84 18.78 14.52
C TYR A 7 11.92 19.50 13.53
N LYS A 8 12.31 19.65 12.25
CA LYS A 8 11.44 20.28 11.24
C LYS A 8 10.10 19.56 11.08
N GLY A 9 10.10 18.23 11.08
CA GLY A 9 8.86 17.44 10.98
C GLY A 9 7.96 17.65 12.20
N LEU A 10 8.54 17.66 13.40
CA LEU A 10 7.81 17.93 14.65
C LEU A 10 7.29 19.37 14.70
N LEU A 11 8.07 20.33 14.21
CA LEU A 11 7.75 21.76 14.21
C LEU A 11 6.70 22.10 13.14
N LEU A 12 6.73 21.42 11.99
CA LEU A 12 5.64 21.47 11.01
C LEU A 12 4.36 20.82 11.56
N LEU A 13 4.49 19.70 12.28
CA LEU A 13 3.35 19.04 12.93
C LEU A 13 2.70 19.97 13.95
N THR A 14 3.50 20.61 14.82
CA THR A 14 2.99 21.54 15.83
C THR A 14 2.40 22.81 15.22
N LEU A 15 2.99 23.34 14.13
CA LEU A 15 2.43 24.48 13.40
C LEU A 15 1.13 24.13 12.68
N LEU A 16 1.01 22.93 12.10
CA LEU A 16 -0.23 22.47 11.47
C LEU A 16 -1.33 22.24 12.51
N ILE A 17 -1.00 21.65 13.65
CA ILE A 17 -1.91 21.50 14.79
C ILE A 17 -2.37 22.88 15.27
N PHE A 18 -1.45 23.83 15.44
CA PHE A 18 -1.77 25.19 15.89
C PHE A 18 -2.62 25.97 14.87
N MET A 19 -2.30 25.87 13.58
CA MET A 19 -3.07 26.50 12.51
C MET A 19 -4.49 25.89 12.40
N PHE A 20 -4.61 24.59 12.63
CA PHE A 20 -5.89 23.89 12.70
C PHE A 20 -6.76 24.36 13.88
N PHE A 21 -6.17 24.56 15.07
CA PHE A 21 -6.86 25.15 16.23
C PHE A 21 -7.33 26.60 16.00
N MET A 22 -6.57 27.38 15.22
CA MET A 22 -6.98 28.75 14.85
C MET A 22 -8.15 28.77 13.86
N LEU A 23 -8.22 27.78 12.96
CA LEU A 23 -9.31 27.64 11.99
C LEU A 23 -10.59 27.07 12.62
N SER A 24 -10.48 26.17 13.62
CA SER A 24 -11.64 25.63 14.32
C SER A 24 -12.36 26.66 15.21
N GLY A 25 -11.65 27.67 15.72
CA GLY A 25 -12.26 28.77 16.47
C GLY A 25 -13.20 29.66 15.64
N ILE A 26 -13.10 29.62 14.32
CA ILE A 26 -13.97 30.38 13.39
C ILE A 26 -15.25 29.58 13.06
N ALA A 27 -15.24 28.25 13.22
CA ALA A 27 -16.33 27.37 12.83
C ALA A 27 -17.41 27.15 13.92
N LEU A 28 -17.27 27.77 15.11
CA LEU A 28 -18.17 27.57 16.25
C LEU A 28 -19.56 28.24 16.11
N ALA A 29 -19.90 28.75 14.92
CA ALA A 29 -21.14 29.47 14.67
C ALA A 29 -21.81 28.99 13.38
N ALA A 30 -22.45 27.80 13.42
CA ALA A 30 -23.65 27.45 12.66
C ALA A 30 -23.95 25.95 12.84
N GLU A 31 -24.94 25.64 13.68
CA GLU A 31 -25.64 24.35 13.64
C GLU A 31 -26.85 24.48 12.73
N GLU A 32 -26.91 23.65 11.68
CA GLU A 32 -28.15 23.18 11.07
C GLU A 32 -27.88 21.78 10.46
N GLU A 33 -28.73 20.81 10.82
CA GLU A 33 -28.75 19.45 10.29
C GLU A 33 -29.39 19.45 8.90
N VAL A 34 -28.57 19.66 7.88
CA VAL A 34 -28.87 19.26 6.49
C VAL A 34 -27.98 18.06 6.19
N GLU A 35 -28.42 17.16 5.32
CA GLU A 35 -27.61 16.07 4.76
C GLU A 35 -26.27 16.64 4.26
N LYS A 36 -25.23 16.56 5.12
CA LYS A 36 -23.97 17.28 4.92
C LYS A 36 -23.17 16.56 3.86
N SER A 37 -23.34 16.97 2.61
CA SER A 37 -22.35 16.68 1.57
C SER A 37 -21.07 17.43 1.92
N TYR A 38 -20.07 16.70 2.41
CA TYR A 38 -18.76 17.25 2.78
C TYR A 38 -17.97 17.73 1.55
N GLY A 39 -18.38 17.37 0.32
CA GLY A 39 -17.71 17.81 -0.91
C GLY A 39 -16.20 17.58 -0.87
N PHE A 40 -15.42 18.61 -1.22
CA PHE A 40 -13.96 18.57 -1.18
C PHE A 40 -13.37 18.36 0.23
N LEU A 41 -14.12 18.64 1.29
CA LEU A 41 -13.64 18.47 2.67
C LEU A 41 -13.42 16.99 3.01
N SER A 42 -14.11 16.07 2.32
CA SER A 42 -13.92 14.62 2.49
C SER A 42 -12.53 14.13 2.04
N LEU A 43 -11.84 14.90 1.19
CA LEU A 43 -10.48 14.60 0.73
C LEU A 43 -9.40 15.05 1.72
N LEU A 44 -9.75 15.90 2.69
CA LEU A 44 -8.77 16.45 3.63
C LEU A 44 -8.13 15.37 4.52
N PRO A 45 -8.88 14.43 5.14
CA PRO A 45 -8.30 13.36 5.95
C PRO A 45 -7.24 12.50 5.22
N PRO A 46 -7.52 11.91 4.03
CA PRO A 46 -6.52 11.12 3.32
C PRO A 46 -5.35 11.97 2.82
N LEU A 47 -5.59 13.22 2.39
CA LEU A 47 -4.51 14.10 1.93
C LEU A 47 -3.54 14.43 3.08
N VAL A 48 -4.06 14.75 4.26
CA VAL A 48 -3.23 15.00 5.46
C VAL A 48 -2.42 13.76 5.80
N ALA A 49 -3.04 12.57 5.79
CA ALA A 49 -2.33 11.33 6.05
C ALA A 49 -1.18 11.10 5.06
N ILE A 50 -1.42 11.29 3.75
CA ILE A 50 -0.41 11.10 2.70
C ILE A 50 0.74 12.10 2.86
N VAL A 51 0.42 13.40 3.02
CA VAL A 51 1.43 14.46 3.14
C VAL A 51 2.28 14.23 4.39
N LEU A 52 1.66 13.93 5.53
CA LEU A 52 2.39 13.64 6.76
C LEU A 52 3.22 12.37 6.64
N CYS A 53 2.74 11.35 5.94
CA CYS A 53 3.51 10.12 5.72
C CYS A 53 4.83 10.42 5.02
N PHE A 54 4.82 11.23 3.96
CA PHE A 54 6.04 11.64 3.24
C PHE A 54 6.96 12.54 4.07
N LEU A 55 6.40 13.47 4.84
CA LEU A 55 7.18 14.42 5.64
C LEU A 55 7.80 13.79 6.90
N THR A 56 7.00 12.99 7.62
CA THR A 56 7.40 12.41 8.91
C THR A 56 8.09 11.08 8.75
N LYS A 57 7.87 10.37 7.62
CA LYS A 57 8.26 8.97 7.42
C LYS A 57 7.69 8.04 8.50
N GLN A 58 6.56 8.41 9.11
CA GLN A 58 5.87 7.64 10.14
C GLN A 58 4.43 7.36 9.69
N VAL A 59 4.23 6.18 9.10
CA VAL A 59 2.93 5.78 8.52
C VAL A 59 1.83 5.78 9.57
N LEU A 60 2.03 5.07 10.69
CA LEU A 60 1.01 4.91 11.74
C LEU A 60 0.58 6.25 12.36
N ALA A 61 1.53 7.12 12.68
CA ALA A 61 1.23 8.44 13.22
C ALA A 61 0.45 9.30 12.21
N SER A 62 0.82 9.20 10.93
CA SER A 62 0.16 9.96 9.85
C SER A 62 -1.27 9.48 9.61
N LEU A 63 -1.50 8.16 9.63
CA LEU A 63 -2.84 7.57 9.55
C LEU A 63 -3.71 7.98 10.73
N PHE A 64 -3.17 7.92 11.96
CA PHE A 64 -3.89 8.36 13.15
C PHE A 64 -4.33 9.83 13.03
N ILE A 65 -3.43 10.72 12.59
CA ILE A 65 -3.74 12.14 12.40
C ILE A 65 -4.78 12.32 11.29
N GLY A 66 -4.71 11.56 10.20
CA GLY A 66 -5.73 11.58 9.15
C GLY A 66 -7.12 11.24 9.69
N ILE A 67 -7.23 10.12 10.42
CA ILE A 67 -8.50 9.71 11.05
C ILE A 67 -8.97 10.76 12.06
N TRP A 68 -8.06 11.35 12.83
CA TRP A 68 -8.36 12.42 13.78
C TRP A 68 -8.87 13.69 13.12
N VAL A 69 -8.31 14.09 11.98
CA VAL A 69 -8.82 15.22 11.18
C VAL A 69 -10.24 14.90 10.70
N GLY A 70 -10.48 13.70 10.16
CA GLY A 70 -11.82 13.26 9.75
C GLY A 70 -12.82 13.26 10.91
N ALA A 71 -12.44 12.67 12.04
CA ALA A 71 -13.26 12.63 13.25
C ALA A 71 -13.56 14.03 13.78
N THR A 72 -12.58 14.95 13.75
CA THR A 72 -12.77 16.33 14.18
C THR A 72 -13.76 17.08 13.29
N ILE A 73 -13.73 16.86 11.98
CA ILE A 73 -14.72 17.41 11.05
C ILE A 73 -16.13 16.92 11.43
N LEU A 74 -16.27 15.62 11.70
CA LEU A 74 -17.56 15.01 12.08
C LEU A 74 -18.07 15.50 13.45
N THR A 75 -17.18 15.89 14.36
CA THR A 75 -17.54 16.45 15.68
C THR A 75 -17.62 17.98 15.67
N GLY A 76 -17.96 18.59 14.55
CA GLY A 76 -18.17 20.05 14.46
C GLY A 76 -16.90 20.87 14.72
N TRP A 77 -15.75 20.39 14.24
CA TRP A 77 -14.43 20.99 14.45
C TRP A 77 -13.93 21.01 15.91
N ASN A 78 -14.56 20.25 16.82
CA ASN A 78 -14.08 20.06 18.19
C ASN A 78 -12.92 19.03 18.23
N PRO A 79 -11.66 19.43 18.48
CA PRO A 79 -10.53 18.51 18.38
C PRO A 79 -10.46 17.50 19.52
N ILE A 80 -10.98 17.85 20.71
CA ILE A 80 -11.07 16.94 21.86
C ILE A 80 -12.12 15.87 21.58
N GLY A 81 -13.29 16.27 21.06
CA GLY A 81 -14.31 15.34 20.57
C GLY A 81 -13.80 14.47 19.43
N GLY A 82 -12.95 15.02 18.56
CA GLY A 82 -12.27 14.28 17.50
C GLY A 82 -11.41 13.14 18.06
N VAL A 83 -10.64 13.37 19.12
CA VAL A 83 -9.82 12.31 19.74
C VAL A 83 -10.69 11.17 20.28
N THR A 84 -11.75 11.49 21.02
CA THR A 84 -12.63 10.45 21.57
C THR A 84 -13.31 9.65 20.46
N LYS A 85 -13.74 10.32 19.39
CA LYS A 85 -14.35 9.69 18.22
C LYS A 85 -13.35 8.83 17.44
N THR A 86 -12.10 9.27 17.27
CA THR A 86 -11.02 8.47 16.65
C THR A 86 -10.72 7.20 17.44
N LEU A 87 -10.58 7.31 18.77
CA LEU A 87 -10.38 6.13 19.62
C LEU A 87 -11.59 5.19 19.55
N GLY A 88 -12.81 5.74 19.52
CA GLY A 88 -14.03 4.98 19.27
C GLY A 88 -13.98 4.19 17.97
N TYR A 89 -13.60 4.82 16.85
CA TYR A 89 -13.45 4.15 15.56
C TYR A 89 -12.42 3.02 15.60
N ILE A 90 -11.28 3.22 16.28
CA ILE A 90 -10.27 2.17 16.42
C ILE A 90 -10.86 0.96 17.15
N VAL A 91 -11.56 1.18 18.27
CA VAL A 91 -12.17 0.10 19.05
C VAL A 91 -13.25 -0.61 18.24
N GLU A 92 -14.16 0.14 17.61
CA GLU A 92 -15.26 -0.39 16.81
C GLU A 92 -14.74 -1.22 15.63
N ASN A 93 -13.79 -0.70 14.85
CA ASN A 93 -13.23 -1.42 13.71
C ASN A 93 -12.38 -2.62 14.13
N THR A 94 -11.72 -2.58 15.30
CA THR A 94 -10.97 -3.74 15.81
C THR A 94 -11.90 -4.84 16.34
N ALA A 95 -13.08 -4.47 16.85
CA ALA A 95 -14.09 -5.39 17.35
C ALA A 95 -15.00 -5.93 16.25
N ASP A 96 -15.03 -5.29 15.08
CA ASP A 96 -15.75 -5.80 13.91
C ASP A 96 -15.20 -7.16 13.49
N SER A 97 -16.11 -8.13 13.28
CA SER A 97 -15.75 -9.53 13.03
C SER A 97 -15.00 -9.71 11.72
N TRP A 98 -15.35 -8.95 10.68
CA TRP A 98 -14.71 -9.03 9.37
C TRP A 98 -13.30 -8.44 9.43
N ASN A 99 -13.16 -7.24 9.99
CA ASN A 99 -11.87 -6.59 10.19
C ASN A 99 -10.96 -7.41 11.11
N ALA A 100 -11.48 -7.97 12.20
CA ALA A 100 -10.73 -8.87 13.08
C ALA A 100 -10.27 -10.14 12.34
N THR A 101 -11.11 -10.67 11.43
CA THR A 101 -10.75 -11.82 10.58
C THR A 101 -9.60 -11.45 9.64
N ILE A 102 -9.63 -10.27 9.01
CA ILE A 102 -8.53 -9.77 8.17
C ILE A 102 -7.25 -9.63 8.99
N LEU A 103 -7.32 -9.02 10.18
CA LEU A 103 -6.14 -8.88 11.05
C LEU A 103 -5.53 -10.23 11.42
N LEU A 104 -6.35 -11.19 11.85
CA LEU A 104 -5.88 -12.55 12.17
C LEU A 104 -5.30 -13.26 10.95
N PHE A 105 -5.94 -13.12 9.79
CA PHE A 105 -5.45 -13.67 8.53
C PHE A 105 -4.08 -13.11 8.17
N ASP A 106 -3.90 -11.79 8.25
CA ASP A 106 -2.62 -11.12 7.98
C ASP A 106 -1.53 -11.55 8.96
N PHE A 107 -1.85 -11.72 10.24
CA PHE A 107 -0.90 -12.27 11.22
C PHE A 107 -0.46 -13.69 10.89
N VAL A 108 -1.40 -14.56 10.49
CA VAL A 108 -1.10 -15.96 10.13
C VAL A 108 -0.29 -16.04 8.84
N ILE A 109 -0.70 -15.31 7.80
CA ILE A 109 0.01 -15.27 6.51
C ILE A 109 1.39 -14.63 6.69
N GLY A 110 1.51 -13.52 7.41
CA GLY A 110 2.79 -12.90 7.74
C GLY A 110 3.72 -13.84 8.52
N GLY A 111 3.18 -14.59 9.49
CA GLY A 111 3.92 -15.64 10.21
C GLY A 111 4.41 -16.76 9.29
N LEU A 112 3.54 -17.26 8.41
CA LEU A 112 3.88 -18.28 7.41
C LEU A 112 4.96 -17.79 6.45
N ILE A 113 4.84 -16.55 5.95
CA ILE A 113 5.84 -15.90 5.10
C ILE A 113 7.17 -15.81 5.83
N GLY A 114 7.15 -15.38 7.10
CA GLY A 114 8.33 -15.33 7.96
C GLY A 114 9.01 -16.70 8.10
N LEU A 115 8.23 -17.78 8.29
CA LEU A 115 8.74 -19.15 8.36
C LEU A 115 9.34 -19.60 7.02
N ILE A 116 8.66 -19.34 5.90
CA ILE A 116 9.18 -19.63 4.56
C ILE A 116 10.51 -18.90 4.35
N TYR A 117 10.57 -17.63 4.73
CA TYR A 117 11.77 -16.82 4.62
C TYR A 117 12.92 -17.36 5.48
N LEU A 118 12.67 -17.69 6.74
CA LEU A 118 13.67 -18.26 7.67
C LEU A 118 14.12 -19.66 7.28
N SER A 119 13.24 -20.47 6.68
CA SER A 119 13.58 -21.82 6.22
C SER A 119 14.63 -21.83 5.10
N GLY A 120 14.78 -20.72 4.38
CA GLY A 120 15.64 -20.64 3.19
C GLY A 120 15.10 -21.43 1.99
N GLY A 121 13.96 -22.11 2.10
CA GLY A 121 13.45 -23.04 1.09
C GLY A 121 13.05 -22.33 -0.21
N ALA A 122 12.34 -21.20 -0.10
CA ALA A 122 11.96 -20.39 -1.25
C ALA A 122 13.19 -19.83 -1.96
N GLN A 123 14.18 -19.34 -1.20
CA GLN A 123 15.44 -18.83 -1.74
C GLN A 123 16.27 -19.93 -2.40
N ALA A 124 16.32 -21.12 -1.82
CA ALA A 124 17.03 -22.27 -2.39
C ALA A 124 16.37 -22.78 -3.68
N PHE A 125 15.04 -22.82 -3.72
CA PHE A 125 14.28 -23.21 -4.90
C PHE A 125 14.53 -22.24 -6.07
N VAL A 126 14.40 -20.94 -5.80
CA VAL A 126 14.69 -19.90 -6.78
C VAL A 126 16.16 -19.98 -7.22
N LYS A 127 17.11 -20.09 -6.28
CA LYS A 127 18.54 -20.20 -6.59
C LYS A 127 18.84 -21.35 -7.56
N SER A 128 18.24 -22.52 -7.33
CA SER A 128 18.40 -23.72 -8.15
C SER A 128 17.92 -23.54 -9.60
N ILE A 129 16.94 -22.66 -9.81
CA ILE A 129 16.45 -22.31 -11.14
C ILE A 129 17.33 -21.23 -11.77
N THR A 130 17.73 -20.23 -10.98
CA THR A 130 18.55 -19.12 -11.46
C THR A 130 19.97 -19.52 -11.86
N ASP A 131 20.53 -20.59 -11.28
CA ASP A 131 21.85 -21.12 -11.68
C ASP A 131 21.91 -21.56 -13.16
N LYS A 132 20.74 -21.83 -13.77
CA LYS A 132 20.61 -22.21 -15.18
C LYS A 132 20.50 -21.00 -16.11
N VAL A 133 20.32 -19.80 -15.57
CA VAL A 133 20.12 -18.56 -16.33
C VAL A 133 21.48 -17.97 -16.70
N LYS A 134 21.69 -17.73 -17.99
CA LYS A 134 23.01 -17.33 -18.55
C LYS A 134 23.03 -15.96 -19.21
N SER A 135 21.89 -15.26 -19.31
CA SER A 135 21.79 -13.98 -19.99
C SER A 135 21.02 -12.97 -19.14
N ALA A 136 21.39 -11.68 -19.25
CA ALA A 136 20.70 -10.59 -18.54
C ALA A 136 19.18 -10.59 -18.82
N ARG A 137 18.79 -10.72 -20.10
CA ARG A 137 17.38 -10.89 -20.49
C ARG A 137 16.71 -12.06 -19.80
N GLY A 138 17.37 -13.22 -19.73
CA GLY A 138 16.86 -14.40 -19.03
C GLY A 138 16.69 -14.17 -17.54
N GLY A 139 17.64 -13.47 -16.91
CA GLY A 139 17.61 -13.13 -15.48
C GLY A 139 16.43 -12.23 -15.14
N GLN A 140 16.26 -11.14 -15.90
CA GLN A 140 15.14 -10.22 -15.76
C GLN A 140 13.79 -10.91 -16.00
N PHE A 141 13.70 -11.74 -17.05
CA PHE A 141 12.45 -12.45 -17.37
C PHE A 141 12.08 -13.46 -16.29
N THR A 142 13.07 -14.16 -15.75
CA THR A 142 12.83 -15.14 -14.69
C THR A 142 12.45 -14.43 -13.38
N ALA A 143 13.07 -13.30 -13.05
CA ALA A 143 12.68 -12.48 -11.91
C ALA A 143 11.23 -11.97 -12.05
N TRP A 144 10.88 -11.43 -13.23
CA TRP A 144 9.51 -11.01 -13.54
C TRP A 144 8.50 -12.17 -13.41
N LEU A 145 8.83 -13.34 -13.96
CA LEU A 145 7.96 -14.52 -13.88
C LEU A 145 7.75 -14.98 -12.43
N PHE A 146 8.80 -14.96 -11.60
CA PHE A 146 8.69 -15.31 -10.19
C PHE A 146 7.89 -14.27 -9.40
N GLY A 147 7.98 -12.99 -9.77
CA GLY A 147 7.09 -11.96 -9.27
C GLY A 147 5.62 -12.26 -9.57
N LEU A 148 5.29 -12.84 -10.73
CA LEU A 148 3.93 -13.29 -11.01
C LEU A 148 3.51 -14.53 -10.20
N ILE A 149 4.43 -15.45 -9.93
CA ILE A 149 4.16 -16.70 -9.22
C ILE A 149 3.93 -16.46 -7.73
N ILE A 150 4.64 -15.49 -7.13
CA ILE A 150 4.56 -15.17 -5.70
C ILE A 150 3.48 -14.08 -5.51
N PHE A 151 2.24 -14.40 -5.91
CA PHE A 151 1.14 -13.43 -5.99
C PHE A 151 0.38 -13.22 -4.67
N PHE A 152 0.64 -14.04 -3.65
CA PHE A 152 -0.19 -14.09 -2.45
C PHE A 152 0.02 -12.89 -1.51
N ASP A 153 1.20 -12.25 -1.54
CA ASP A 153 1.54 -11.09 -0.71
C ASP A 153 2.71 -10.29 -1.33
N ASP A 154 2.64 -8.97 -1.30
CA ASP A 154 3.62 -8.08 -1.93
C ASP A 154 4.94 -7.95 -1.16
N TYR A 155 4.89 -8.00 0.18
CA TYR A 155 6.09 -8.06 1.01
C TYR A 155 6.83 -9.38 0.84
N ALA A 156 6.11 -10.51 0.85
CA ALA A 156 6.68 -11.82 0.60
C ALA A 156 7.32 -11.90 -0.79
N ASN A 157 6.63 -11.38 -1.81
CA ASN A 157 7.12 -11.30 -3.17
C ASN A 157 8.44 -10.56 -3.23
N THR A 158 8.46 -9.33 -2.72
CA THR A 158 9.65 -8.47 -2.70
C THR A 158 10.80 -9.12 -1.94
N ALA A 159 10.52 -9.73 -0.78
CA ALA A 159 11.54 -10.38 0.04
C ALA A 159 12.11 -11.65 -0.61
N ILE A 160 11.27 -12.49 -1.21
CA ILE A 160 11.70 -13.76 -1.82
C ILE A 160 12.39 -13.49 -3.16
N VAL A 161 11.72 -12.79 -4.09
CA VAL A 161 12.27 -12.48 -5.41
C VAL A 161 13.51 -11.59 -5.27
N GLY A 162 13.41 -10.53 -4.48
CA GLY A 162 14.52 -9.59 -4.25
C GLY A 162 15.78 -10.30 -3.74
N ASN A 163 15.68 -11.08 -2.66
CA ASN A 163 16.86 -11.72 -2.09
C ASN A 163 17.39 -12.88 -2.93
N ALA A 164 16.51 -13.65 -3.58
CA ALA A 164 16.93 -14.84 -4.31
C ALA A 164 17.52 -14.53 -5.69
N PHE A 165 17.04 -13.48 -6.37
CA PHE A 165 17.58 -13.07 -7.68
C PHE A 165 18.72 -12.06 -7.59
N MET A 166 18.97 -11.45 -6.43
CA MET A 166 20.06 -10.47 -6.26
C MET A 166 21.45 -11.00 -6.67
N PRO A 167 21.90 -12.20 -6.25
CA PRO A 167 23.21 -12.72 -6.68
C PRO A 167 23.31 -12.95 -8.19
N VAL A 168 22.19 -13.29 -8.83
CA VAL A 168 22.12 -13.62 -10.26
C VAL A 168 22.09 -12.35 -11.09
N THR A 169 21.33 -11.36 -10.65
CA THR A 169 21.27 -10.04 -11.29
C THR A 169 22.61 -9.32 -11.18
N ASP A 170 23.27 -9.37 -10.01
CA ASP A 170 24.64 -8.87 -9.83
C ASP A 170 25.63 -9.57 -10.77
N LYS A 171 25.57 -10.91 -10.89
CA LYS A 171 26.44 -11.68 -11.80
C LYS A 171 26.20 -11.38 -13.29
N LEU A 172 24.95 -11.11 -13.66
CA LEU A 172 24.55 -10.83 -15.05
C LEU A 172 24.69 -9.35 -15.43
N GLY A 173 25.17 -8.50 -14.52
CA GLY A 173 25.38 -7.07 -14.76
C GLY A 173 24.09 -6.28 -14.90
N ILE A 174 23.02 -6.68 -14.21
CA ILE A 174 21.75 -5.94 -14.18
C ILE A 174 21.83 -4.93 -13.04
N SER A 175 21.55 -3.67 -13.31
CA SER A 175 21.54 -2.58 -12.34
C SER A 175 20.52 -2.82 -11.22
N ARG A 176 20.82 -2.27 -10.04
CA ARG A 176 19.92 -2.38 -8.87
C ARG A 176 18.62 -1.62 -9.09
N GLU A 177 18.69 -0.52 -9.84
CA GLU A 177 17.56 0.30 -10.25
C GLU A 177 16.58 -0.51 -11.09
N LYS A 178 17.08 -1.18 -12.14
CA LYS A 178 16.25 -2.02 -13.00
C LYS A 178 15.68 -3.22 -12.27
N PHE A 179 16.49 -3.87 -11.45
CA PHE A 179 16.02 -5.01 -10.66
C PHE A 179 14.96 -4.57 -9.64
N SER A 180 15.15 -3.44 -8.95
CA SER A 180 14.16 -2.89 -8.02
C SER A 180 12.85 -2.56 -8.73
N TYR A 181 12.91 -2.03 -9.94
CA TYR A 181 11.73 -1.75 -10.74
C TYR A 181 10.97 -3.02 -11.13
N ILE A 182 11.67 -4.10 -11.51
CA ILE A 182 11.06 -5.41 -11.82
C ILE A 182 10.34 -5.96 -10.58
N VAL A 183 11.02 -5.97 -9.43
CA VAL A 183 10.47 -6.53 -8.19
C VAL A 183 9.27 -5.73 -7.70
N ASP A 184 9.38 -4.39 -7.64
CA ASP A 184 8.29 -3.51 -7.18
C ASP A 184 7.06 -3.62 -8.08
N SER A 185 7.26 -3.56 -9.40
CA SER A 185 6.18 -3.63 -10.38
C SER A 185 5.55 -5.02 -10.53
N THR A 186 6.12 -6.05 -9.89
CA THR A 186 5.54 -7.41 -9.84
C THR A 186 5.09 -7.82 -8.44
N ALA A 187 5.27 -6.97 -7.43
CA ALA A 187 4.78 -7.19 -6.07
C ALA A 187 3.32 -6.73 -5.93
N ALA A 188 3.09 -5.47 -5.55
CA ALA A 188 1.74 -4.93 -5.33
C ALA A 188 0.83 -5.04 -6.57
N PRO A 189 1.29 -4.78 -7.81
CA PRO A 189 0.47 -4.98 -9.01
C PRO A 189 -0.10 -6.39 -9.14
N VAL A 190 0.72 -7.43 -8.92
CA VAL A 190 0.28 -8.82 -9.04
C VAL A 190 -0.66 -9.17 -7.89
N ALA A 191 -0.30 -8.80 -6.66
CA ALA A 191 -1.13 -9.05 -5.49
C ALA A 191 -2.52 -8.42 -5.62
N SER A 192 -2.62 -7.26 -6.27
CA SER A 192 -3.89 -6.59 -6.54
C SER A 192 -4.76 -7.29 -7.58
N ILE A 193 -4.22 -8.01 -8.57
CA ILE A 193 -5.03 -8.68 -9.62
C ILE A 193 -5.18 -10.19 -9.39
N ALA A 194 -4.48 -10.73 -8.40
CA ALA A 194 -4.55 -12.13 -8.02
C ALA A 194 -5.95 -12.49 -7.52
N LEU A 195 -6.38 -13.72 -7.81
CA LEU A 195 -7.68 -14.22 -7.32
C LEU A 195 -7.66 -14.48 -5.81
N ILE A 196 -6.48 -14.74 -5.25
CA ILE A 196 -6.25 -15.02 -3.84
C ILE A 196 -4.98 -14.28 -3.42
N SER A 197 -5.11 -13.28 -2.56
CA SER A 197 -3.98 -12.57 -1.95
C SER A 197 -4.42 -11.86 -0.67
N THR A 198 -3.45 -11.30 0.07
CA THR A 198 -3.70 -10.44 1.24
C THR A 198 -4.58 -9.24 0.92
N TRP A 199 -4.45 -8.67 -0.28
CA TRP A 199 -5.26 -7.54 -0.73
C TRP A 199 -6.74 -7.89 -0.97
N VAL A 200 -7.03 -9.11 -1.45
CA VAL A 200 -8.41 -9.52 -1.79
C VAL A 200 -9.33 -9.45 -0.58
N GLY A 201 -8.88 -9.90 0.59
CA GLY A 201 -9.70 -9.88 1.81
C GLY A 201 -10.11 -8.47 2.21
N TYR A 202 -9.16 -7.54 2.17
CA TYR A 202 -9.41 -6.13 2.47
C TYR A 202 -10.33 -5.47 1.44
N GLU A 203 -10.06 -5.64 0.15
CA GLU A 203 -10.86 -5.03 -0.92
C GLU A 203 -12.29 -5.55 -0.96
N VAL A 204 -12.50 -6.85 -0.74
CA VAL A 204 -13.84 -7.46 -0.65
C VAL A 204 -14.63 -6.87 0.51
N GLY A 205 -13.97 -6.58 1.64
CA GLY A 205 -14.58 -5.86 2.77
C GLY A 205 -15.04 -4.46 2.37
N LEU A 206 -14.13 -3.65 1.83
CA LEU A 206 -14.44 -2.29 1.39
C LEU A 206 -15.54 -2.23 0.33
N ILE A 207 -15.54 -3.18 -0.61
CA ILE A 207 -16.60 -3.28 -1.62
C ILE A 207 -17.92 -3.63 -0.93
N GLY A 208 -17.91 -4.53 0.06
CA GLY A 208 -19.08 -4.86 0.88
C GLY A 208 -19.68 -3.63 1.54
N ASP A 209 -18.85 -2.87 2.26
CA ASP A 209 -19.26 -1.64 2.94
C ASP A 209 -19.81 -0.60 1.94
N ALA A 210 -19.21 -0.50 0.75
CA ALA A 210 -19.61 0.47 -0.27
C ALA A 210 -20.94 0.13 -0.96
N ILE A 211 -21.31 -1.14 -1.06
CA ILE A 211 -22.56 -1.57 -1.69
C ILE A 211 -23.68 -1.82 -0.68
N GLU A 212 -23.39 -1.80 0.62
CA GLU A 212 -24.39 -1.94 1.66
C GLU A 212 -25.48 -0.86 1.52
N GLY A 213 -26.75 -1.28 1.55
CA GLY A 213 -27.88 -0.37 1.35
C GLY A 213 -28.15 0.07 -0.10
N THR A 214 -27.38 -0.40 -1.07
CA THR A 214 -27.62 -0.14 -2.51
C THR A 214 -28.46 -1.24 -3.17
N SER A 215 -28.94 -1.00 -4.40
CA SER A 215 -29.69 -2.00 -5.19
C SER A 215 -28.79 -2.99 -5.94
N VAL A 216 -27.49 -3.06 -5.62
CA VAL A 216 -26.53 -3.94 -6.30
C VAL A 216 -26.76 -5.38 -5.85
N SER A 217 -27.02 -6.28 -6.80
CA SER A 217 -27.32 -7.70 -6.54
C SER A 217 -26.09 -8.62 -6.57
N LEU A 218 -24.92 -8.08 -6.91
CA LEU A 218 -23.67 -8.85 -7.00
C LEU A 218 -23.03 -8.98 -5.62
N THR A 219 -22.38 -10.12 -5.37
CA THR A 219 -21.55 -10.27 -4.17
C THR A 219 -20.30 -9.40 -4.28
N PRO A 220 -19.73 -8.92 -3.16
CA PRO A 220 -18.51 -8.10 -3.18
C PRO A 220 -17.34 -8.78 -3.92
N TYR A 221 -17.20 -10.10 -3.76
CA TYR A 221 -16.21 -10.89 -4.50
C TYR A 221 -16.46 -10.92 -6.02
N THR A 222 -17.73 -10.98 -6.45
CA THR A 222 -18.07 -10.93 -7.89
C THR A 222 -17.73 -9.58 -8.49
N ILE A 223 -17.99 -8.49 -7.75
CA ILE A 223 -17.61 -7.13 -8.15
C ILE A 223 -16.09 -7.01 -8.24
N PHE A 224 -15.35 -7.56 -7.26
CA PHE A 224 -13.89 -7.64 -7.31
C PHE A 224 -13.42 -8.33 -8.59
N LEU A 225 -13.96 -9.51 -8.94
CA LEU A 225 -13.58 -10.21 -10.18
C LEU A 225 -13.87 -9.38 -11.44
N GLN A 226 -15.00 -8.69 -11.48
CA GLN A 226 -15.37 -7.82 -12.59
C GLN A 226 -14.51 -6.55 -12.66
N SER A 227 -13.88 -6.16 -11.55
CA SER A 227 -12.98 -5.00 -11.49
C SER A 227 -11.59 -5.28 -12.05
N ILE A 228 -11.15 -6.55 -12.10
CA ILE A 228 -9.79 -6.94 -12.52
C ILE A 228 -9.43 -6.36 -13.91
N PRO A 229 -10.27 -6.44 -14.96
CA PRO A 229 -9.96 -5.85 -16.27
C PRO A 229 -9.76 -4.33 -16.24
N TYR A 230 -10.30 -3.64 -15.23
CA TYR A 230 -10.19 -2.19 -15.05
C TYR A 230 -9.01 -1.77 -14.17
N ARG A 231 -8.21 -2.71 -13.67
CA ARG A 231 -6.96 -2.44 -12.94
C ARG A 231 -5.82 -2.07 -13.89
N PHE A 232 -6.02 -0.97 -14.61
CA PHE A 232 -5.12 -0.50 -15.67
C PHE A 232 -3.69 -0.31 -15.18
N TYR A 233 -3.50 0.27 -13.99
CA TYR A 233 -2.18 0.45 -13.41
C TYR A 233 -1.45 -0.89 -13.26
N SER A 234 -2.07 -1.87 -12.60
CA SER A 234 -1.46 -3.16 -12.32
C SER A 234 -1.14 -3.93 -13.60
N ILE A 235 -2.11 -3.97 -14.52
CA ILE A 235 -1.96 -4.63 -15.83
C ILE A 235 -0.83 -3.97 -16.63
N PHE A 236 -0.83 -2.64 -16.74
CA PHE A 236 0.16 -1.92 -17.51
C PHE A 236 1.55 -1.98 -16.88
N ALA A 237 1.66 -1.95 -15.55
CA ALA A 237 2.94 -2.12 -14.87
C ALA A 237 3.57 -3.49 -15.19
N ILE A 238 2.81 -4.57 -15.06
CA ILE A 238 3.27 -5.94 -15.36
C ILE A 238 3.69 -6.08 -16.82
N ILE A 239 2.87 -5.56 -17.75
CA ILE A 239 3.15 -5.60 -19.19
C ILE A 239 4.37 -4.74 -19.53
N LEU A 240 4.50 -3.56 -18.93
CA LEU A 240 5.60 -2.63 -19.19
C LEU A 240 6.93 -3.26 -18.77
N VAL A 241 7.00 -3.88 -17.59
CA VAL A 241 8.19 -4.60 -17.14
C VAL A 241 8.56 -5.72 -18.10
N LEU A 242 7.57 -6.49 -18.57
CA LEU A 242 7.80 -7.53 -19.57
C LEU A 242 8.34 -6.94 -20.88
N ALA A 243 7.73 -5.85 -21.37
CA ALA A 243 8.15 -5.19 -22.59
C ALA A 243 9.59 -4.66 -22.50
N ILE A 244 9.96 -4.04 -21.38
CA ILE A 244 11.34 -3.58 -21.11
C ILE A 244 12.29 -4.76 -21.05
N THR A 245 11.90 -5.83 -20.34
CA THR A 245 12.69 -7.06 -20.23
C THR A 245 12.93 -7.71 -21.60
N LEU A 246 11.94 -7.77 -22.48
CA LEU A 246 12.12 -8.38 -23.80
C LEU A 246 12.91 -7.48 -24.74
N SER A 247 12.56 -6.19 -24.79
CA SER A 247 13.17 -5.21 -25.70
C SER A 247 14.56 -4.76 -25.26
N GLN A 248 14.91 -4.89 -23.98
CA GLN A 248 16.12 -4.30 -23.36
C GLN A 248 16.21 -2.79 -23.61
N ARG A 249 15.06 -2.10 -23.67
CA ARG A 249 14.99 -0.65 -23.85
C ARG A 249 14.67 0.00 -22.51
N ASP A 250 15.72 0.37 -21.79
CA ASP A 250 15.61 1.08 -20.52
C ASP A 250 15.31 2.57 -20.73
N TYR A 251 14.80 3.24 -19.69
CA TYR A 251 14.44 4.65 -19.74
C TYR A 251 14.78 5.39 -18.45
N GLY A 252 14.85 6.72 -18.53
CA GLY A 252 15.01 7.59 -17.36
C GLY A 252 16.29 7.30 -16.56
N PRO A 253 16.23 7.34 -15.21
CA PRO A 253 17.37 7.02 -14.35
C PRO A 253 17.88 5.58 -14.53
N MET A 254 16.99 4.63 -14.83
CA MET A 254 17.35 3.22 -15.05
C MET A 254 18.28 3.04 -16.25
N LEU A 255 18.03 3.77 -17.35
CA LEU A 255 18.91 3.78 -18.53
C LEU A 255 20.31 4.33 -18.24
N LYS A 256 20.46 5.20 -17.23
CA LYS A 256 21.78 5.72 -16.84
C LYS A 256 22.55 4.75 -15.95
N ALA A 257 21.84 3.84 -15.30
CA ALA A 257 22.39 2.84 -14.38
C ALA A 257 22.79 1.55 -15.10
N GLU A 258 22.10 1.19 -16.18
CA GLU A 258 22.47 0.11 -17.13
C GLU A 258 23.60 0.50 -18.07
#